data_AF-A0A957J6B3-F1
#
_entry.id   AF-A0A957J6B3-F1
#
_cell.length_a   1.000
_cell.length_b   1.000
_cell.length_c   1.000
_cell.angle_alpha   90.00
_cell.angle_beta   90.00
_cell.angle_gamma   90.00
#
_symmetry.space_group_name_H-M   'P 1'
#
loop_
_entity.id
_entity.type
_entity.pdbx_description
1 polymer ?
#
loop_
_entity_poly.entity_id
_entity_poly.type
_entity_poly.pdbx_seq_one_letter_code
_entity_poly.pdbx_strand_id
1 'polypeptide(L)'
;MATFVDQVKEMGLKQAAIAKADEAVERITAGMNISDIRSALRGDEPRRPNPRLRPHADSFWLHIRPSFYHTEVTHIYPTFRMGWLSTFMFVWETITGIILMIFYTPSPLVAYSNMWNILSNVPLGQLIRNMHRLGAEVMVMVVAMHMLRTFITGSYKKPRQFTWATGMILLVLTLMLSFSGYLLPWDQLAYWALTVFISGAEAAP
;
A
#
# COMPACT_ATOMS: atom_id res chain seq x y z
N MET A 1 -11.73 -16.14 21.31
CA MET A 1 -10.34 -16.64 21.45
C MET A 1 -10.26 -17.41 22.75
N ALA A 2 -9.82 -18.67 22.72
CA ALA A 2 -9.52 -19.40 23.96
C ALA A 2 -8.44 -18.61 24.72
N THR A 3 -8.58 -18.46 26.04
CA THR A 3 -7.56 -17.75 26.81
C THR A 3 -6.30 -18.60 26.91
N PHE A 4 -5.14 -17.98 27.15
CA PHE A 4 -3.89 -18.74 27.34
C PHE A 4 -4.03 -19.79 28.45
N VAL A 5 -4.82 -19.49 29.48
CA VAL A 5 -5.12 -20.40 30.58
C VAL A 5 -5.89 -21.63 30.08
N ASP A 6 -6.83 -21.44 29.16
CA ASP A 6 -7.58 -22.55 28.55
C ASP A 6 -6.66 -23.41 27.66
N GLN A 7 -5.76 -22.78 26.90
CA GLN A 7 -4.76 -23.49 26.07
C GLN A 7 -3.79 -24.33 26.93
N VAL A 8 -3.38 -23.81 28.09
CA VAL A 8 -2.52 -24.53 29.04
C VAL A 8 -3.25 -25.73 29.65
N LYS A 9 -4.55 -25.59 29.96
CA LYS A 9 -5.37 -26.67 30.49
C LYS A 9 -5.59 -27.80 29.47
N GLU A 10 -5.75 -27.47 28.19
CA GLU A 10 -6.01 -28.47 27.14
C GLU A 10 -4.75 -29.17 26.64
N MET A 11 -3.66 -28.43 26.40
CA MET A 11 -2.47 -28.94 25.69
C MET A 11 -1.21 -29.04 26.56
N GLY A 12 -1.28 -28.55 27.81
CA GLY A 12 -0.13 -28.44 28.72
C GLY A 12 0.73 -27.19 28.45
N LEU A 13 1.46 -26.74 29.48
CA LEU A 13 2.21 -25.47 29.47
C LEU A 13 3.21 -25.35 28.30
N LYS A 14 3.95 -26.43 28.01
CA LYS A 14 4.97 -26.42 26.96
C LYS A 14 4.36 -26.23 25.57
N GLN A 15 3.27 -26.93 25.27
CA GLN A 15 2.62 -26.85 23.96
C GLN A 15 1.81 -25.58 23.80
N ALA A 16 1.19 -25.09 24.88
CA ALA A 16 0.56 -23.77 24.88
C ALA A 16 1.59 -22.65 24.65
N ALA A 17 2.78 -22.74 25.23
CA ALA A 17 3.85 -21.76 25.01
C ALA A 17 4.36 -21.78 23.56
N ILE A 18 4.54 -22.97 22.96
CA ILE A 18 4.92 -23.10 21.55
C ILE A 18 3.82 -22.55 20.63
N ALA A 19 2.56 -22.89 20.88
CA ALA A 19 1.43 -22.37 20.11
C ALA A 19 1.33 -20.84 20.19
N LYS A 20 1.61 -20.25 21.36
CA LYS A 20 1.66 -18.79 21.51
C LYS A 20 2.84 -18.15 20.80
N ALA A 21 4.00 -18.81 20.80
CA ALA A 21 5.16 -18.35 20.04
C ALA A 21 4.87 -18.40 18.53
N ASP A 22 4.22 -19.47 18.05
CA ASP A 22 3.77 -19.60 16.66
C ASP A 22 2.76 -18.50 16.31
N GLU A 23 1.74 -18.26 17.14
CA GLU A 23 0.75 -17.18 16.95
C GLU A 23 1.43 -15.80 16.88
N ALA A 24 2.38 -15.52 17.78
CA ALA A 24 3.11 -14.25 17.79
C ALA A 24 3.96 -14.07 16.54
N VAL A 25 4.67 -15.12 16.12
CA VAL A 25 5.50 -15.11 14.91
C VAL A 25 4.64 -14.98 13.65
N GLU A 26 3.52 -15.70 13.60
CA GLU A 26 2.56 -15.66 12.50
C GLU A 26 1.91 -14.27 12.36
N ARG A 27 1.60 -13.62 13.48
CA ARG A 27 1.18 -12.21 13.49
C ARG A 27 2.28 -11.32 12.92
N ILE A 28 3.49 -11.37 13.47
CA ILE A 28 4.58 -10.46 13.08
C ILE A 28 4.94 -10.62 11.60
N THR A 29 5.03 -11.86 11.13
CA THR A 29 5.39 -12.17 9.73
C THR A 29 4.21 -12.14 8.77
N ALA A 30 3.01 -11.90 9.31
CA ALA A 30 1.75 -11.89 8.61
C ALA A 30 1.49 -13.17 7.79
N GLY A 31 1.56 -14.31 8.50
CA GLY A 31 1.09 -15.60 8.01
C GLY A 31 2.18 -16.65 7.80
N MET A 32 3.41 -16.46 8.32
CA MET A 32 4.41 -17.53 8.40
C MET A 32 4.55 -18.02 9.85
N ASN A 33 4.40 -19.31 10.10
CA ASN A 33 4.68 -19.86 11.42
C ASN A 33 6.20 -20.09 11.62
N ILE A 34 6.65 -20.47 12.84
CA ILE A 34 8.07 -20.73 13.12
C ILE A 34 8.65 -21.83 12.22
N SER A 35 7.84 -22.83 11.88
CA SER A 35 8.28 -23.93 11.02
C SER A 35 8.52 -23.48 9.58
N ASP A 36 7.72 -22.53 9.07
CA ASP A 36 7.86 -21.92 7.76
C ASP A 36 9.11 -21.03 7.69
N ILE A 37 9.40 -20.29 8.76
CA ILE A 37 10.63 -19.51 8.85
C ILE A 37 11.85 -20.43 8.88
N ARG A 38 11.78 -21.51 9.66
CA ARG A 38 12.86 -22.49 9.77
C ARG A 38 13.09 -23.21 8.44
N SER A 39 12.02 -23.58 7.73
CA SER A 39 12.10 -24.22 6.41
C SER A 39 12.66 -23.25 5.36
N ALA A 40 12.23 -21.98 5.38
CA ALA A 40 12.77 -20.93 4.53
C ALA A 40 14.27 -20.67 4.77
N LEU A 41 14.72 -20.72 6.03
CA LEU A 41 16.14 -20.62 6.40
C LEU A 41 16.95 -21.84 5.95
N ARG A 42 16.33 -23.02 5.90
CA ARG A 42 16.92 -24.27 5.39
C ARG A 42 16.95 -24.35 3.86
N GLY A 43 16.21 -23.47 3.18
CA GLY A 43 16.06 -23.50 1.73
C GLY A 43 15.08 -24.57 1.23
N ASP A 44 14.22 -25.08 2.11
CA ASP A 44 13.20 -26.07 1.74
C ASP A 44 12.17 -25.45 0.77
N GLU A 45 11.59 -26.26 -0.11
CA GLU A 45 10.54 -25.78 -1.01
C GLU A 45 9.29 -25.36 -0.23
N PRO A 46 8.60 -24.27 -0.65
CA PRO A 46 7.33 -23.87 -0.04
C PRO A 46 6.33 -25.02 -0.04
N ARG A 47 5.56 -25.17 1.05
CA ARG A 47 4.57 -26.24 1.17
C ARG A 47 3.60 -26.20 -0.03
N ARG A 48 3.53 -27.28 -0.80
CA ARG A 48 2.67 -27.36 -1.98
C ARG A 48 1.21 -27.13 -1.58
N PRO A 49 0.47 -26.25 -2.28
CA PRO A 49 -0.96 -26.08 -2.06
C PRO A 49 -1.68 -27.43 -2.23
N ASN A 50 -2.72 -27.67 -1.45
CA ASN A 50 -3.59 -28.84 -1.63
C ASN A 50 -4.04 -28.89 -3.10
N PRO A 51 -3.92 -30.04 -3.82
CA PRO A 51 -4.30 -30.15 -5.23
C PRO A 51 -5.69 -29.62 -5.55
N ARG A 52 -6.63 -29.72 -4.61
CA ARG A 52 -8.00 -29.17 -4.72
C ARG A 52 -8.08 -27.65 -4.77
N LEU A 53 -7.06 -26.96 -4.26
CA LEU A 53 -6.97 -25.50 -4.20
C LEU A 53 -6.06 -24.93 -5.30
N ARG A 54 -5.49 -25.78 -6.19
CA ARG A 54 -4.73 -25.33 -7.37
C ARG A 54 -5.48 -24.34 -8.25
N PRO A 55 -6.79 -24.49 -8.52
CA PRO A 55 -7.52 -23.49 -9.31
C PRO A 55 -7.49 -22.09 -8.68
N HIS A 56 -7.40 -21.96 -7.35
CA HIS A 56 -7.26 -20.68 -6.66
C HIS A 56 -5.83 -20.12 -6.69
N ALA A 57 -4.82 -20.96 -6.90
CA ALA A 57 -3.43 -20.53 -7.04
C ALA A 57 -3.11 -20.15 -8.50
N ASP A 58 -3.68 -20.88 -9.46
CA ASP A 58 -3.30 -20.78 -10.88
C ASP A 58 -4.23 -19.86 -11.69
N SER A 59 -5.49 -19.67 -11.28
CA SER A 59 -6.42 -18.82 -12.04
C SER A 59 -6.31 -17.35 -11.63
N PHE A 60 -6.16 -16.45 -12.61
CA PHE A 60 -6.07 -15.00 -12.42
C PHE A 60 -7.18 -14.44 -11.50
N TRP A 61 -8.44 -14.76 -11.78
CA TRP A 61 -9.57 -14.24 -11.01
C TRP A 61 -9.69 -14.86 -9.62
N LEU A 62 -9.35 -16.15 -9.47
CA LEU A 62 -9.47 -16.86 -8.20
C LEU A 62 -8.29 -16.62 -7.26
N HIS A 63 -7.14 -16.15 -7.76
CA HIS A 63 -6.01 -15.75 -6.91
C HIS A 63 -6.32 -14.51 -6.06
N ILE A 64 -7.29 -13.68 -6.48
CA ILE A 64 -7.61 -12.42 -5.81
C ILE A 64 -8.12 -12.68 -4.39
N ARG A 65 -8.73 -13.85 -4.15
CA ARG A 65 -9.05 -14.33 -2.80
C ARG A 65 -8.13 -15.49 -2.44
N PRO A 66 -7.22 -15.33 -1.47
CA PRO A 66 -6.42 -16.46 -1.01
C PRO A 66 -7.34 -17.58 -0.52
N SER A 67 -7.02 -18.82 -0.90
CA SER A 67 -7.82 -20.00 -0.54
C SER A 67 -7.86 -20.26 0.95
N PHE A 68 -6.85 -19.78 1.68
CA PHE A 68 -6.73 -19.86 3.12
C PHE A 68 -6.12 -18.57 3.65
N TYR A 69 -6.64 -18.11 4.79
CA TYR A 69 -6.09 -17.03 5.59
C TYR A 69 -6.06 -17.49 7.03
N HIS A 70 -4.92 -17.28 7.68
CA HIS A 70 -4.83 -17.41 9.12
C HIS A 70 -5.72 -16.35 9.78
N THR A 71 -6.51 -16.74 10.79
CA THR A 71 -7.42 -15.80 11.47
C THR A 71 -6.66 -14.61 12.08
N GLU A 72 -5.41 -14.84 12.49
CA GLU A 72 -4.53 -13.85 13.10
C GLU A 72 -4.14 -12.69 12.17
N VAL A 73 -4.21 -12.88 10.86
CA VAL A 73 -3.93 -11.82 9.86
C VAL A 73 -5.18 -11.10 9.35
N THR A 74 -6.37 -11.54 9.76
CA THR A 74 -7.65 -10.94 9.33
C THR A 74 -7.99 -9.65 10.08
N HIS A 75 -7.37 -9.45 11.24
CA HIS A 75 -7.53 -8.26 12.06
C HIS A 75 -6.84 -7.03 11.45
N ILE A 76 -7.17 -5.85 11.99
CA ILE A 76 -6.57 -4.58 11.54
C ILE A 76 -5.05 -4.61 11.80
N TYR A 77 -4.64 -5.03 12.98
CA TYR A 77 -3.24 -5.32 13.27
C TYR A 77 -2.95 -6.78 12.86
N PRO A 78 -1.81 -7.08 12.18
CA PRO A 78 -0.62 -6.25 11.98
C PRO A 78 -0.46 -5.69 10.55
N THR A 79 -1.37 -6.02 9.63
CA THR A 79 -1.25 -5.59 8.23
C THR A 79 -1.74 -4.17 7.99
N PHE A 80 -2.52 -3.61 8.92
CA PHE A 80 -3.29 -2.36 8.86
C PHE A 80 -4.13 -2.22 7.59
N ARG A 81 -4.32 -3.33 6.84
CA ARG A 81 -4.93 -3.37 5.51
C ARG A 81 -4.37 -2.30 4.56
N MET A 82 -3.09 -1.93 4.70
CA MET A 82 -2.49 -0.78 4.00
C MET A 82 -2.54 -0.91 2.48
N GLY A 83 -2.40 -2.14 1.94
CA GLY A 83 -2.50 -2.36 0.49
C GLY A 83 -3.91 -2.14 -0.07
N TRP A 84 -4.96 -2.45 0.70
CA TRP A 84 -6.33 -2.08 0.31
C TRP A 84 -6.52 -0.57 0.49
N LEU A 85 -6.06 -0.03 1.62
CA LEU A 85 -6.16 1.41 1.86
C LEU A 85 -5.51 2.25 0.74
N SER A 86 -4.35 1.83 0.20
CA SER A 86 -3.74 2.51 -0.95
C SER A 86 -4.60 2.45 -2.21
N THR A 87 -5.26 1.32 -2.48
CA THR A 87 -6.19 1.21 -3.63
C THR A 87 -7.41 2.10 -3.44
N PHE A 88 -7.96 2.15 -2.22
CA PHE A 88 -9.06 3.05 -1.89
C PHE A 88 -8.65 4.52 -2.12
N MET A 89 -7.48 4.93 -1.63
CA MET A 89 -6.97 6.29 -1.84
C MET A 89 -6.76 6.60 -3.31
N PHE A 90 -6.23 5.66 -4.11
CA PHE A 90 -6.09 5.85 -5.55
C PHE A 90 -7.44 6.10 -6.25
N VAL A 91 -8.48 5.33 -5.90
CA VAL A 91 -9.83 5.54 -6.46
C VAL A 91 -10.39 6.89 -6.01
N TRP A 92 -10.20 7.26 -4.74
CA TRP A 92 -10.60 8.55 -4.20
C TRP A 92 -9.95 9.73 -4.92
N GLU A 93 -8.63 9.67 -5.12
CA GLU A 93 -7.85 10.67 -5.85
C GLU A 93 -8.27 10.74 -7.32
N THR A 94 -8.56 9.61 -7.95
CA THR A 94 -9.04 9.57 -9.33
C THR A 94 -10.38 10.31 -9.47
N ILE A 95 -11.34 10.05 -8.57
CA ILE A 95 -12.66 10.69 -8.60
C ILE A 95 -12.53 12.19 -8.38
N THR A 96 -11.83 12.60 -7.32
CA THR A 96 -11.65 14.02 -7.00
C THR A 96 -10.85 14.76 -8.07
N GLY A 97 -9.84 14.12 -8.66
CA GLY A 97 -9.04 14.66 -9.76
C GLY A 97 -9.86 14.88 -11.03
N ILE A 98 -10.70 13.91 -11.42
CA ILE A 98 -11.60 14.06 -12.59
C ILE A 98 -12.55 15.25 -12.40
N ILE A 99 -13.10 15.44 -11.19
CA ILE A 99 -13.98 16.57 -10.91
C ILE A 99 -13.22 17.90 -11.05
N LEU A 100 -11.99 17.99 -10.53
CA LEU A 100 -11.16 19.20 -10.64
C LEU A 100 -10.75 19.49 -12.09
N MET A 101 -10.49 18.45 -12.91
CA MET A 101 -10.13 18.60 -14.32
C MET A 101 -11.21 19.34 -15.13
N ILE A 102 -12.48 19.25 -14.75
CA ILE A 102 -13.58 19.98 -15.43
C ILE A 102 -13.39 21.49 -15.34
N PHE A 103 -12.76 21.98 -14.27
CA PHE A 103 -12.58 23.40 -13.97
C PHE A 103 -11.14 23.89 -14.17
N TYR A 104 -10.23 23.02 -14.58
CA TYR A 104 -8.81 23.31 -14.69
C TYR A 104 -8.29 23.17 -16.12
N THR A 105 -7.72 24.25 -16.65
CA THR A 105 -6.98 24.24 -17.93
C THR A 105 -5.48 24.18 -17.68
N PRO A 106 -4.75 23.20 -18.26
CA PRO A 106 -3.30 23.06 -18.11
C PRO A 106 -2.55 24.05 -19.01
N SER A 107 -2.63 25.34 -18.71
CA SER A 107 -1.89 26.40 -19.41
C SER A 107 -1.32 27.39 -18.40
N PRO A 108 -0.04 27.76 -18.50
CA PRO A 108 0.61 28.67 -17.54
C PRO A 108 -0.02 30.07 -17.52
N LEU A 109 -0.76 30.45 -18.57
CA LEU A 109 -1.45 31.73 -18.66
C LEU A 109 -2.69 31.80 -17.74
N VAL A 110 -3.34 30.65 -17.48
CA VAL A 110 -4.65 30.60 -16.80
C VAL A 110 -4.73 29.60 -15.65
N ALA A 111 -3.70 28.77 -15.43
CA ALA A 111 -3.68 27.73 -14.39
C ALA A 111 -3.93 28.32 -12.99
N TYR A 112 -3.22 29.39 -12.65
CA TYR A 112 -3.35 30.06 -11.35
C TYR A 112 -4.73 30.72 -11.17
N SER A 113 -5.27 31.37 -12.22
CA SER A 113 -6.62 31.95 -12.16
C SER A 113 -7.71 30.88 -12.05
N ASN A 114 -7.54 29.73 -12.71
CA ASN A 114 -8.44 28.59 -12.58
C ASN A 114 -8.45 28.04 -11.15
N MET A 115 -7.28 27.98 -10.49
CA MET A 115 -7.19 27.59 -9.09
C MET A 115 -8.01 28.53 -8.19
N TRP A 116 -7.88 29.85 -8.39
CA TRP A 116 -8.70 30.83 -7.69
C TRP A 116 -10.19 30.63 -7.93
N ASN A 117 -10.59 30.40 -9.19
CA ASN A 117 -11.98 30.16 -9.55
C ASN A 117 -12.57 28.91 -8.87
N ILE A 118 -11.78 27.82 -8.78
CA ILE A 118 -12.16 26.60 -8.04
C ILE A 118 -12.38 26.90 -6.55
N LEU A 119 -11.54 27.76 -5.97
CA LEU A 119 -11.62 28.10 -4.55
C LEU A 119 -12.79 29.04 -4.22
N SER A 120 -13.16 29.96 -5.12
CA SER A 120 -14.14 31.01 -4.84
C SER A 120 -15.53 30.78 -5.45
N ASN A 121 -15.60 30.28 -6.68
CA ASN A 121 -16.83 30.34 -7.49
C ASN A 121 -17.45 28.96 -7.75
N VAL A 122 -16.69 27.88 -7.61
CA VAL A 122 -17.18 26.51 -7.80
C VAL A 122 -17.83 26.00 -6.49
N PRO A 123 -19.10 25.57 -6.50
CA PRO A 123 -19.72 24.96 -5.32
C PRO A 123 -18.92 23.76 -4.82
N LEU A 124 -18.57 23.75 -3.54
CA LEU A 124 -17.69 22.74 -2.92
C LEU A 124 -16.28 22.61 -3.55
N GLY A 125 -15.86 23.53 -4.43
CA GLY A 125 -14.58 23.43 -5.12
C GLY A 125 -13.38 23.47 -4.16
N GLN A 126 -13.42 24.34 -3.15
CA GLN A 126 -12.41 24.36 -2.08
C GLN A 126 -12.34 23.04 -1.30
N LEU A 127 -13.50 22.44 -0.99
CA LEU A 127 -13.56 21.17 -0.27
C LEU A 127 -12.92 20.06 -1.11
N ILE A 128 -13.35 19.90 -2.37
CA ILE A 128 -12.85 18.85 -3.28
C ILE A 128 -11.35 19.02 -3.51
N ARG A 129 -10.88 20.26 -3.74
CA ARG A 129 -9.44 20.55 -3.89
C ARG A 129 -8.65 20.18 -2.65
N ASN A 130 -9.15 20.50 -1.46
CA ASN A 130 -8.48 20.17 -0.21
C ASN A 130 -8.49 18.66 0.06
N MET A 131 -9.58 17.97 -0.27
CA MET A 131 -9.66 16.52 -0.18
C MET A 131 -8.68 15.82 -1.13
N HIS A 132 -8.55 16.32 -2.37
CA HIS A 132 -7.57 15.82 -3.34
C HIS A 132 -6.13 16.05 -2.85
N ARG A 133 -5.81 17.26 -2.39
CA ARG A 133 -4.46 17.55 -1.86
C ARG A 133 -4.12 16.67 -0.64
N LEU A 134 -5.02 16.61 0.34
CA LEU A 134 -4.79 15.83 1.55
C LEU A 134 -4.79 14.33 1.26
N GLY A 135 -5.66 13.86 0.37
CA GLY A 135 -5.73 12.46 -0.03
C GLY A 135 -4.47 12.01 -0.77
N ALA A 136 -3.88 12.86 -1.62
CA ALA A 136 -2.58 12.60 -2.23
C ALA A 136 -1.45 12.46 -1.20
N GLU A 137 -1.37 13.38 -0.21
CA GLU A 137 -0.40 13.31 0.89
C GLU A 137 -0.57 12.01 1.71
N VAL A 138 -1.82 11.66 2.04
CA VAL A 138 -2.14 10.41 2.75
C VAL A 138 -1.83 9.18 1.91
N MET A 139 -2.10 9.19 0.60
CA MET A 139 -1.79 8.08 -0.29
C MET A 139 -0.29 7.80 -0.31
N VAL A 140 0.55 8.82 -0.43
CA VAL A 140 2.02 8.67 -0.39
C VAL A 140 2.46 8.07 0.94
N MET A 141 1.94 8.56 2.08
CA MET A 141 2.25 8.00 3.39
C MET A 141 1.83 6.53 3.53
N VAL A 142 0.61 6.18 3.09
CA VAL A 142 0.09 4.81 3.16
C VAL A 142 0.89 3.86 2.27
N VAL A 143 1.23 4.26 1.05
CA VAL A 143 2.05 3.46 0.14
C VAL A 143 3.45 3.28 0.73
N ALA A 144 4.07 4.33 1.27
CA ALA A 144 5.38 4.23 1.92
C ALA A 144 5.36 3.27 3.11
N MET A 145 4.34 3.36 3.99
CA MET A 145 4.17 2.43 5.11
C MET A 145 3.91 0.99 4.62
N HIS A 146 3.15 0.82 3.54
CA HIS A 146 2.92 -0.49 2.93
C HIS A 146 4.23 -1.12 2.43
N MET A 147 5.07 -0.32 1.76
CA MET A 147 6.39 -0.75 1.28
C MET A 147 7.34 -1.07 2.44
N LEU A 148 7.40 -0.21 3.46
CA LEU A 148 8.21 -0.45 4.66
C LEU A 148 7.81 -1.75 5.35
N ARG A 149 6.50 -1.97 5.54
CA ARG A 149 5.99 -3.19 6.16
C ARG A 149 6.32 -4.42 5.33
N THR A 150 6.13 -4.39 4.00
CA THR A 150 6.46 -5.56 3.15
C THR A 150 7.95 -5.89 3.15
N PHE A 151 8.80 -4.88 3.31
CA PHE A 151 10.24 -5.04 3.50
C PHE A 151 10.57 -5.67 4.87
N ILE A 152 10.07 -5.11 5.98
CA ILE A 152 10.32 -5.61 7.34
C ILE A 152 9.81 -7.04 7.53
N THR A 153 8.65 -7.38 6.97
CA THR A 153 8.08 -8.74 7.07
C THR A 153 8.70 -9.73 6.08
N GLY A 154 9.65 -9.30 5.24
CA GLY A 154 10.31 -10.16 4.26
C GLY A 154 9.38 -10.71 3.17
N SER A 155 8.19 -10.12 3.00
CA SER A 155 7.15 -10.62 2.09
C SER A 155 7.53 -10.53 0.60
N TYR A 156 8.58 -9.77 0.28
CA TYR A 156 9.13 -9.63 -1.07
C TYR A 156 9.98 -10.84 -1.54
N LYS A 157 10.35 -11.75 -0.62
CA LYS A 157 11.18 -12.92 -0.96
C LYS A 157 10.43 -13.90 -1.87
N LYS A 158 11.17 -14.86 -2.45
CA LYS A 158 10.61 -15.92 -3.30
C LYS A 158 9.41 -16.60 -2.59
N PRO A 159 8.27 -16.86 -3.25
CA PRO A 159 7.99 -16.74 -4.69
C PRO A 159 7.39 -15.38 -5.13
N ARG A 160 7.36 -14.34 -4.30
CA ARG A 160 6.61 -13.09 -4.54
C ARG A 160 7.45 -11.95 -5.14
N GLN A 161 8.59 -12.29 -5.75
CA GLN A 161 9.54 -11.30 -6.29
C GLN A 161 8.92 -10.43 -7.40
N PHE A 162 8.05 -11.01 -8.24
CA PHE A 162 7.33 -10.26 -9.28
C PHE A 162 6.38 -9.22 -8.67
N THR A 163 5.62 -9.59 -7.64
CA THR A 163 4.74 -8.66 -6.91
C THR A 163 5.52 -7.53 -6.24
N TRP A 164 6.74 -7.81 -5.76
CA TRP A 164 7.61 -6.77 -5.22
C TRP A 164 8.08 -5.80 -6.32
N ALA A 165 8.52 -6.31 -7.47
CA ALA A 165 8.94 -5.47 -8.59
C ALA A 165 7.80 -4.57 -9.09
N THR A 166 6.58 -5.10 -9.21
CA THR A 166 5.41 -4.28 -9.57
C THR A 166 5.08 -3.26 -8.47
N GLY A 167 5.22 -3.61 -7.20
CA GLY A 167 5.09 -2.67 -6.08
C GLY A 167 6.07 -1.50 -6.14
N MET A 168 7.33 -1.75 -6.51
CA MET A 168 8.35 -0.70 -6.70
C MET A 168 7.99 0.24 -7.85
N ILE A 169 7.49 -0.30 -8.98
CA ILE A 169 7.01 0.52 -10.10
C ILE A 169 5.84 1.40 -9.65
N LEU A 170 4.87 0.84 -8.93
CA LEU A 170 3.73 1.58 -8.40
C LEU A 170 4.13 2.67 -7.40
N LEU A 171 5.16 2.44 -6.58
CA LEU A 171 5.72 3.45 -5.69
C LEU A 171 6.26 4.63 -6.51
N VAL A 172 7.08 4.38 -7.52
CA VAL A 172 7.62 5.44 -8.40
C VAL A 172 6.50 6.20 -9.10
N LEU A 173 5.51 5.50 -9.66
CA LEU A 173 4.34 6.13 -10.29
C LEU A 173 3.55 7.00 -9.31
N THR A 174 3.36 6.55 -8.07
CA THR A 174 2.66 7.31 -7.03
C THR A 174 3.42 8.60 -6.70
N LEU A 175 4.75 8.53 -6.56
CA LEU A 175 5.59 9.71 -6.32
C LEU A 175 5.58 10.67 -7.51
N MET A 176 5.63 10.17 -8.74
CA MET A 176 5.55 10.99 -9.96
C MET A 176 4.18 11.66 -10.12
N LEU A 177 3.08 10.98 -9.80
CA LEU A 177 1.74 11.57 -9.81
C LEU A 177 1.59 12.65 -8.73
N SER A 178 2.09 12.38 -7.52
CA SER A 178 2.07 13.37 -6.43
C SER A 178 2.89 14.61 -6.77
N PHE A 179 4.10 14.43 -7.31
CA PHE A 179 4.94 15.53 -7.74
C PHE A 179 4.34 16.31 -8.91
N SER A 180 3.88 15.64 -9.98
CA SER A 180 3.30 16.34 -11.12
C SER A 180 1.99 17.07 -10.77
N GLY A 181 1.17 16.51 -9.88
CA GLY A 181 -0.01 17.18 -9.32
C GLY A 181 0.33 18.43 -8.50
N TYR A 182 1.43 18.40 -7.73
CA TYR A 182 1.92 19.56 -6.97
C TYR A 182 2.27 20.76 -7.87
N LEU A 183 2.62 20.53 -9.14
CA LEU A 183 2.99 21.58 -10.09
C LEU A 183 1.78 22.29 -10.72
N LEU A 184 0.60 21.68 -10.73
CA LEU A 184 -0.57 22.17 -11.45
C LEU A 184 -1.11 23.54 -10.97
N PRO A 185 -1.08 23.92 -9.68
CA PRO A 185 -1.53 25.26 -9.27
C PRO A 185 -0.74 26.41 -9.90
N TRP A 186 0.48 26.15 -10.38
CA TRP A 186 1.37 27.12 -11.01
C TRP A 186 1.62 28.38 -10.15
N ASP A 187 1.78 28.17 -8.84
CA ASP A 187 2.18 29.21 -7.89
C ASP A 187 3.72 29.30 -7.81
N GLN A 188 4.22 30.24 -6.99
CA GLN A 188 5.67 30.44 -6.83
C GLN A 188 6.37 29.16 -6.34
N LEU A 189 5.74 28.43 -5.42
CA LEU A 189 6.31 27.21 -4.87
C LEU A 189 6.40 26.10 -5.93
N ALA A 190 5.35 25.91 -6.73
CA ALA A 190 5.34 24.98 -7.86
C ALA A 190 6.39 25.34 -8.91
N TYR A 191 6.48 26.63 -9.27
CA TYR A 191 7.46 27.11 -10.26
C TYR A 191 8.90 26.81 -9.80
N TRP A 192 9.27 27.22 -8.59
CA TRP A 192 10.62 26.99 -8.08
C TRP A 192 10.93 25.51 -7.85
N ALA A 193 9.95 24.71 -7.42
CA ALA A 193 10.12 23.26 -7.31
C ALA A 193 10.44 22.62 -8.67
N LEU A 194 9.75 23.03 -9.73
CA LEU A 194 10.03 22.57 -11.10
C LEU A 194 11.42 23.00 -11.58
N THR A 195 11.81 24.25 -11.32
CA THR A 195 13.15 24.75 -11.69
C THR A 195 14.25 23.91 -11.03
N VAL A 196 14.16 23.67 -9.72
CA VAL A 196 15.14 22.86 -8.99
C VAL A 196 15.19 21.43 -9.53
N PHE A 197 14.03 20.84 -9.82
CA PHE A 197 13.96 19.49 -10.37
C PHE A 197 14.64 19.39 -11.75
N ILE A 198 14.35 20.32 -12.66
CA ILE A 198 14.96 20.34 -14.00
C ILE A 198 16.47 20.57 -13.91
N SER A 199 16.93 21.52 -13.10
CA SER A 199 18.36 21.75 -12.90
C SER A 199 19.09 20.53 -12.35
N GLY A 200 18.46 19.77 -11.45
CA GLY A 200 19.00 18.51 -10.95
C GLY A 200 19.06 17.42 -12.03
N ALA A 201 18.06 17.35 -12.90
CA ALA A 201 18.03 16.41 -14.01
C ALA A 201 19.08 16.72 -15.08
N GLU A 202 19.31 18.00 -15.38
CA GLU A 202 20.36 18.45 -16.32
C GLU A 202 21.77 18.17 -15.79
N ALA A 203 21.95 18.10 -14.46
CA ALA A 203 23.23 17.78 -13.82
C ALA A 203 23.54 16.28 -13.77
N ALA A 204 22.61 15.40 -14.19
CA ALA A 204 22.84 13.97 -14.22
C ALA A 204 23.90 13.61 -15.30
N PRO A 205 24.87 12.73 -14.98
CA PRO A 205 25.95 12.36 -15.90
C PRO A 205 25.48 11.53 -17.11
#